data_AF-A0A523EFI5-F1
#
_entry.id   AF-A0A523EFI5-F1
#
_cell.length_a   1.000
_cell.length_b   1.000
_cell.length_c   1.000
_cell.angle_alpha   90.00
_cell.angle_beta   90.00
_cell.angle_gamma   90.00
#
_symmetry.space_group_name_H-M   'P 1'
#
loop_
_entity.id
_entity.type
_entity.pdbx_description
1 polymer ?
#
loop_
_entity_poly.entity_id
_entity_poly.type
_entity_poly.pdbx_seq_one_letter_code
_entity_poly.pdbx_strand_id
1 'polypeptide(L)'
;MSFRIPTHPRRTRWALFAVAAGTTLFAVLPIAPPWPVRVLYAPICHQKAERSLSLLGETMAVCSRCSGLYFGAAVAVLLAALMPRALWWPNRIWFFAA
;
A
#
# COMPACT_ATOMS: atom_id res chain seq x y z
N MET A 1 26.71 -1.23 25.21
CA MET A 1 26.30 -2.10 24.09
C MET A 1 25.63 -1.27 23.01
N SER A 2 26.31 -0.98 21.90
CA SER A 2 25.71 -0.29 20.74
C SER A 2 25.17 -1.33 19.77
N PHE A 3 23.85 -1.49 19.72
CA PHE A 3 23.20 -2.38 18.76
C PHE A 3 23.21 -1.71 17.38
N ARG A 4 24.24 -1.98 16.57
CA ARG A 4 24.40 -1.43 15.22
C ARG A 4 23.69 -2.38 14.25
N ILE A 5 22.43 -2.10 13.93
CA ILE A 5 21.65 -2.94 13.01
C ILE A 5 22.26 -2.80 11.60
N PRO A 6 22.63 -3.89 10.92
CA PRO A 6 23.21 -3.81 9.59
C PRO A 6 22.16 -3.28 8.60
N THR A 7 22.36 -2.07 8.09
CA THR A 7 21.56 -1.50 7.00
C THR A 7 22.02 -2.12 5.69
N HIS A 8 21.56 -3.35 5.40
CA HIS A 8 21.93 -4.01 4.15
C HIS A 8 21.25 -3.30 2.96
N PRO A 9 22.01 -2.67 2.04
CA PRO A 9 21.47 -1.81 0.97
C PRO A 9 20.59 -2.58 -0.03
N ARG A 10 20.69 -3.92 -0.06
CA ARG A 10 19.78 -4.75 -0.88
C ARG A 10 18.33 -4.68 -0.40
N ARG A 11 18.05 -4.57 0.91
CA ARG A 11 16.67 -4.66 1.44
C ARG A 11 15.79 -3.47 1.02
N THR A 12 16.39 -2.28 0.89
CA THR A 12 15.71 -1.07 0.41
C THR A 12 15.33 -1.18 -1.06
N ARG A 13 16.18 -1.80 -1.90
CA ARG A 13 15.90 -2.01 -3.33
C ARG A 13 14.69 -2.93 -3.52
N TRP A 14 14.61 -4.04 -2.79
CA TRP A 14 13.44 -4.94 -2.85
C TRP A 14 12.15 -4.30 -2.35
N ALA A 15 12.21 -3.44 -1.33
CA ALA A 15 11.04 -2.70 -0.85
C ALA A 15 10.55 -1.70 -1.91
N LEU A 16 11.45 -0.97 -2.57
CA LEU A 16 11.11 -0.08 -3.68
C LEU A 16 10.55 -0.86 -4.88
N PHE A 17 11.10 -2.03 -5.21
CA PHE A 17 10.54 -2.91 -6.24
C PHE A 17 9.14 -3.43 -5.87
N ALA A 18 8.90 -3.83 -4.62
CA ALA A 18 7.59 -4.30 -4.16
C ALA A 18 6.54 -3.18 -4.18
N VAL A 19 6.93 -1.95 -3.81
CA VAL A 19 6.06 -0.77 -3.92
C VAL A 19 5.80 -0.40 -5.37
N ALA A 20 6.83 -0.38 -6.22
CA ALA A 20 6.69 -0.08 -7.64
C ALA A 20 5.81 -1.12 -8.35
N ALA A 21 5.99 -2.41 -8.04
CA ALA A 21 5.16 -3.51 -8.55
C ALA A 21 3.73 -3.43 -8.02
N GLY A 22 3.54 -3.14 -6.72
CA GLY A 22 2.21 -3.00 -6.12
C GLY A 22 1.44 -1.79 -6.67
N THR A 23 2.12 -0.67 -6.91
CA THR A 23 1.52 0.56 -7.48
C THR A 23 1.21 0.40 -8.97
N THR A 24 2.09 -0.24 -9.76
CA THR A 24 1.78 -0.56 -11.16
C THR A 24 0.64 -1.56 -11.28
N LEU A 25 0.59 -2.59 -10.43
CA LEU A 25 -0.53 -3.53 -10.41
C LEU A 25 -1.84 -2.82 -10.04
N PHE A 26 -1.83 -1.90 -9.08
CA PHE A 26 -3.01 -1.11 -8.67
C PHE A 26 -3.45 -0.08 -9.72
N ALA A 27 -2.52 0.52 -10.47
CA ALA A 27 -2.82 1.54 -11.48
C ALA A 27 -3.22 0.98 -12.85
N VAL A 28 -2.74 -0.21 -13.21
CA VAL A 28 -2.94 -0.80 -14.55
C VAL A 28 -4.09 -1.82 -14.58
N LEU A 29 -4.35 -2.58 -13.50
CA LEU A 29 -5.50 -3.50 -13.46
C LEU A 29 -6.90 -2.86 -13.54
N PRO A 30 -7.15 -1.61 -13.11
CA PRO A 30 -8.49 -1.05 -13.18
C PRO A 30 -8.88 -0.49 -14.56
N ILE A 31 -7.97 -0.51 -15.55
CA ILE A 31 -8.20 0.05 -16.90
C ILE A 31 -8.44 -1.05 -17.96
N ALA A 32 -8.32 -2.34 -17.60
CA ALA A 32 -8.58 -3.49 -18.47
C ALA A 32 -9.78 -4.32 -17.94
N PRO A 33 -10.54 -5.03 -18.80
CA PRO A 33 -11.95 -5.37 -18.57
C PRO A 33 -12.19 -6.14 -17.26
N PRO A 34 -13.18 -5.72 -16.44
CA PRO A 34 -13.04 -5.76 -14.99
C PRO A 34 -13.53 -7.04 -14.32
N TRP A 35 -13.97 -8.07 -15.05
CA TRP A 35 -14.63 -9.23 -14.45
C TRP A 35 -13.68 -10.13 -13.61
N PRO A 36 -12.43 -10.45 -14.02
CA PRO A 36 -11.58 -11.35 -13.23
C PRO A 36 -11.12 -10.66 -11.94
N VAL A 37 -10.80 -9.36 -12.04
CA VAL A 37 -10.38 -8.54 -10.90
C VAL A 37 -11.54 -8.34 -9.93
N ARG A 38 -12.77 -8.14 -10.44
CA ARG A 38 -13.97 -8.10 -9.59
C ARG A 38 -14.23 -9.44 -8.89
N VAL A 39 -14.11 -10.57 -9.58
CA VAL A 39 -14.25 -11.89 -8.94
C VAL A 39 -13.22 -12.08 -7.82
N LEU A 40 -11.97 -11.66 -8.03
CA LEU A 40 -10.92 -11.75 -7.03
C LEU A 40 -11.24 -10.95 -5.75
N TYR A 41 -11.81 -9.75 -5.89
CA TYR A 41 -12.13 -8.88 -4.76
C TYR A 41 -13.54 -9.09 -4.18
N ALA A 42 -14.43 -9.83 -4.84
CA ALA A 42 -15.79 -10.11 -4.39
C ALA A 42 -15.90 -10.68 -2.95
N PRO A 43 -15.03 -11.59 -2.48
CA PRO A 43 -15.12 -12.10 -1.10
C PRO A 43 -14.72 -11.06 -0.04
N ILE A 44 -14.06 -9.97 -0.42
CA ILE A 44 -13.48 -8.97 0.52
C ILE A 44 -14.20 -7.61 0.39
N CYS A 45 -14.74 -7.30 -0.79
CA CYS A 45 -15.35 -6.03 -1.13
C CYS A 45 -16.75 -6.24 -1.73
N HIS A 46 -17.74 -5.55 -1.20
CA HIS A 46 -19.12 -5.60 -1.69
C HIS A 46 -19.35 -4.92 -3.06
N GLN A 47 -18.35 -4.27 -3.64
CA GLN A 47 -18.36 -3.71 -5.01
C GLN A 47 -19.59 -2.86 -5.38
N LYS A 48 -20.17 -2.15 -4.41
CA LYS A 48 -21.29 -1.24 -4.64
C LYS A 48 -20.85 -0.05 -5.50
N ALA A 49 -21.44 0.10 -6.68
CA ALA A 49 -21.11 1.19 -7.61
C ALA A 49 -21.25 2.58 -6.97
N GLU A 50 -22.23 2.76 -6.08
CA GLU A 50 -22.48 3.98 -5.29
C GLU A 50 -21.26 4.42 -4.45
N ARG A 51 -20.40 3.47 -4.06
CA ARG A 51 -19.27 3.68 -3.14
C ARG A 51 -17.91 3.46 -3.80
N SER A 52 -17.91 3.10 -5.09
CA SER A 52 -16.71 2.88 -5.88
C SER A 52 -16.30 4.16 -6.59
N LEU A 53 -14.99 4.32 -6.79
CA LEU A 53 -14.45 5.45 -7.55
C LEU A 53 -14.71 5.20 -9.04
N SER A 54 -15.13 6.25 -9.76
CA SER A 54 -15.26 6.23 -11.21
C SER A 54 -14.05 6.91 -11.86
N LEU A 55 -13.40 6.21 -12.78
CA LEU A 55 -12.23 6.69 -13.54
C LEU A 55 -12.47 6.42 -15.02
N LEU A 56 -12.34 7.45 -15.86
CA LEU A 56 -12.52 7.35 -17.31
C LEU A 56 -13.86 6.70 -17.73
N GLY A 57 -14.92 6.93 -16.94
CA GLY A 57 -16.26 6.36 -17.20
C GLY A 57 -16.46 4.95 -16.62
N GLU A 58 -15.42 4.31 -16.09
CA GLU A 58 -15.49 2.97 -15.51
C GLU A 58 -15.46 2.99 -13.98
N THR A 59 -16.19 2.07 -13.36
CA THR A 59 -16.15 1.90 -11.90
C THR A 59 -15.01 0.97 -11.49
N MET A 60 -14.19 1.43 -10.55
CA MET A 60 -13.11 0.62 -9.98
C MET A 60 -13.64 -0.71 -9.44
N ALA A 61 -12.79 -1.75 -9.52
CA ALA A 61 -13.10 -3.09 -9.03
C ALA A 61 -13.28 -3.17 -7.50
N VAL A 62 -12.92 -2.12 -6.75
CA VAL A 62 -13.07 -2.03 -5.30
C VAL A 62 -13.65 -0.67 -4.89
N CYS A 63 -14.30 -0.64 -3.72
CA CYS A 63 -14.88 0.59 -3.19
C CYS A 63 -13.80 1.58 -2.71
N SER A 64 -14.16 2.86 -2.59
CA SER A 64 -13.30 3.95 -2.10
C SER A 64 -12.57 3.61 -0.79
N ARG A 65 -13.20 2.87 0.13
CA ARG A 65 -12.59 2.43 1.39
C ARG A 65 -11.44 1.44 1.18
N CYS A 66 -11.64 0.42 0.37
CA CYS A 66 -10.62 -0.56 0.04
C CYS A 66 -9.49 0.10 -0.76
N SER A 67 -9.83 0.97 -1.71
CA SER A 67 -8.85 1.79 -2.43
C SER A 67 -7.99 2.61 -1.47
N GLY A 68 -8.59 3.25 -0.47
CA GLY A 68 -7.89 4.01 0.56
C GLY A 68 -6.94 3.16 1.40
N LEU A 69 -7.34 1.94 1.78
CA LEU A 69 -6.48 1.02 2.53
C LEU A 69 -5.26 0.60 1.69
N TYR A 70 -5.47 0.22 0.44
CA TYR A 70 -4.39 -0.21 -0.45
C TYR A 70 -3.44 0.94 -0.78
N PHE A 71 -3.99 2.12 -1.06
CA PHE A 71 -3.20 3.32 -1.29
C PHE A 71 -2.40 3.72 -0.05
N GLY A 72 -3.04 3.74 1.13
CA GLY A 72 -2.39 4.06 2.39
C GLY A 72 -1.27 3.09 2.75
N ALA A 73 -1.46 1.79 2.55
CA ALA A 73 -0.42 0.79 2.73
C ALA A 73 0.76 0.99 1.77
N ALA A 74 0.49 1.26 0.48
CA ALA A 74 1.52 1.54 -0.50
C ALA A 74 2.34 2.79 -0.14
N VAL A 75 1.66 3.88 0.24
CA VAL A 75 2.31 5.12 0.70
C VAL A 75 3.12 4.86 1.97
N ALA A 76 2.58 4.12 2.94
CA ALA A 76 3.28 3.79 4.16
C ALA A 76 4.57 3.01 3.89
N VAL A 77 4.55 2.00 3.00
CA VAL A 77 5.75 1.25 2.61
C VAL A 77 6.73 2.14 1.82
N LEU A 78 6.25 3.03 0.95
CA LEU A 78 7.08 3.95 0.20
C LEU A 78 7.82 4.92 1.14
N LEU A 79 7.08 5.57 2.03
CA LEU A 79 7.65 6.42 3.07
C LEU A 79 8.62 5.62 3.93
N ALA A 80 8.24 4.38 4.27
CA ALA A 80 9.07 3.44 5.01
C ALA A 80 10.25 2.84 4.21
N ALA A 81 10.42 3.20 2.95
CA ALA A 81 11.59 2.85 2.17
C ALA A 81 12.50 4.07 1.96
N LEU A 82 11.91 5.26 1.86
CA LEU A 82 12.59 6.50 1.51
C LEU A 82 13.13 7.28 2.70
N MET A 83 12.45 7.23 3.86
CA MET A 83 12.84 8.04 5.01
C MET A 83 13.98 7.37 5.84
N PRO A 84 14.69 8.09 6.71
CA PRO A 84 15.65 7.49 7.63
C PRO A 84 14.91 6.86 8.83
N ARG A 85 15.29 5.65 9.26
CA ARG A 85 14.67 4.95 10.41
C ARG A 85 14.55 5.78 11.68
N ALA A 86 15.47 6.73 11.89
CA ALA A 86 15.46 7.64 13.04
C ALA A 86 14.19 8.50 13.13
N LEU A 87 13.48 8.71 12.01
CA LEU A 87 12.31 9.57 11.93
C LEU A 87 10.99 8.83 12.27
N TRP A 88 10.98 7.48 12.28
CA TRP A 88 9.75 6.68 12.44
C TRP A 88 9.90 5.57 13.48
N TRP A 89 11.09 5.41 14.07
CA TRP A 89 11.21 4.62 15.29
C TRP A 89 10.66 5.44 16.45
N PRO A 90 9.62 4.97 17.17
CA PRO A 90 9.18 5.65 18.37
C PRO A 90 10.35 5.69 19.35
N ASN A 91 10.72 6.89 19.82
CA ASN A 91 11.68 7.04 20.90
C ASN A 91 11.25 6.08 22.01
N ARG A 92 12.15 5.28 22.55
CA ARG A 92 11.90 4.32 23.66
C ARG A 92 11.01 4.87 24.79
N ILE A 93 10.98 6.18 24.96
CA ILE A 93 10.10 6.94 25.84
C ILE A 93 8.60 6.64 25.60
N TRP A 94 8.17 6.44 24.35
CA TRP A 94 6.78 6.11 24.00
C TRP A 94 6.33 4.73 24.50
N PHE A 95 7.25 3.77 24.67
CA PHE A 95 6.92 2.45 25.23
C PHE A 95 6.80 2.46 26.76
N PHE A 96 7.38 3.46 27.43
CA PHE A 96 7.34 3.60 28.89
C PHE A 96 6.35 4.68 29.36
N ALA A 97 5.66 5.36 28.43
CA ALA A 97 4.67 6.39 28.71
C ALA A 97 3.21 5.89 28.60
N ALA A 98 3.01 4.58 28.42
CA ALA A 98 1.71 3.88 28.47
C ALA A 98 1.67 2.97 29.70
#